data_AF-A0A1Q7FD02-F1
#
_entry.id   AF-A0A1Q7FD02-F1
#
_cell.length_a   1.000
_cell.length_b   1.000
_cell.length_c   1.000
_cell.angle_alpha   90.00
_cell.angle_beta   90.00
_cell.angle_gamma   90.00
#
_symmetry.space_group_name_H-M   'P 1'
#
loop_
_entity.id
_entity.type
_entity.pdbx_description
1 polymer ?
#
loop_
_entity_poly.entity_id
_entity_poly.type
_entity_poly.pdbx_seq_one_letter_code
_entity_poly.pdbx_strand_id
1 'polypeptide(L)'
;MGTDATETENFEDAVLDLRHANEFTDVENSAIVYVLRGWFGNLAGIPGSLEAGDDAWAFTTLAEHFVSLLNSDPAKRTSDRLKIKEKLLAKAKASQDALDAILGAQNQEDERMNKETDDFVNQLEIELRRR
;
A
#
# COMPACT_ATOMS: atom_id res chain seq x y z
N MET A 1 -30.01 -22.75 9.12
CA MET A 1 -28.70 -23.41 8.97
C MET A 1 -28.24 -23.27 7.52
N GLY A 2 -27.71 -22.10 7.16
CA GLY A 2 -27.30 -21.82 5.77
C GLY A 2 -26.21 -20.75 5.67
N THR A 3 -25.50 -20.47 6.77
CA THR A 3 -24.48 -19.42 6.86
C THR A 3 -23.06 -19.94 6.62
N ASP A 4 -22.85 -21.25 6.76
CA ASP A 4 -21.51 -21.85 6.81
C ASP A 4 -20.82 -21.94 5.43
N ALA A 5 -21.60 -22.23 4.38
CA ALA A 5 -21.09 -22.34 3.01
C ALA A 5 -20.74 -20.97 2.39
N THR A 6 -21.59 -19.96 2.61
CA THR A 6 -21.38 -18.60 2.10
C THR A 6 -20.30 -17.84 2.85
N GLU A 7 -20.08 -18.09 4.14
CA GLU A 7 -18.93 -17.55 4.87
C GLU A 7 -17.62 -18.19 4.41
N THR A 8 -17.61 -19.51 4.19
CA THR A 8 -16.43 -20.22 3.67
C THR A 8 -16.05 -19.77 2.26
N GLU A 9 -17.03 -19.64 1.35
CA GLU A 9 -16.82 -19.14 -0.02
C GLU A 9 -16.29 -17.69 -0.02
N ASN A 10 -16.86 -16.82 0.83
CA ASN A 10 -16.37 -15.44 0.97
C ASN A 10 -14.93 -15.36 1.48
N PHE A 11 -14.51 -16.28 2.34
CA PHE A 11 -13.15 -16.35 2.85
C PHE A 11 -12.17 -16.85 1.77
N GLU A 12 -12.53 -17.90 1.04
CA GLU A 12 -11.70 -18.43 -0.05
C GLU A 12 -11.48 -17.39 -1.14
N ASP A 13 -12.53 -16.67 -1.54
CA ASP A 13 -12.40 -15.60 -2.53
C ASP A 13 -11.57 -14.42 -2.02
N ALA A 14 -11.67 -14.11 -0.71
CA ALA A 14 -10.85 -13.06 -0.10
C ALA A 14 -9.36 -13.43 -0.11
N VAL A 15 -9.03 -14.70 0.13
CA VAL A 15 -7.66 -15.23 0.03
C VAL A 15 -7.18 -15.23 -1.41
N LEU A 16 -8.04 -15.56 -2.37
CA LEU A 16 -7.68 -15.52 -3.79
C LEU A 16 -7.38 -14.10 -4.27
N ASP A 17 -8.23 -13.12 -3.92
CA ASP A 17 -7.98 -11.71 -4.22
C ASP A 17 -6.65 -11.22 -3.59
N LEU A 18 -6.32 -11.67 -2.37
CA LEU A 18 -5.04 -11.37 -1.74
C LEU A 18 -3.86 -11.97 -2.51
N ARG A 19 -3.98 -13.22 -2.98
CA ARG A 19 -2.94 -13.87 -3.80
C ARG A 19 -2.72 -13.15 -5.11
N HIS A 20 -3.79 -12.77 -5.80
CA HIS A 20 -3.66 -12.00 -7.04
C HIS A 20 -2.99 -10.64 -6.80
N ALA A 21 -3.33 -9.93 -5.72
CA ALA A 21 -2.64 -8.70 -5.36
C ALA A 21 -1.13 -8.95 -5.16
N ASN A 22 -0.75 -10.05 -4.50
CA ASN A 22 0.64 -10.44 -4.33
C ASN A 22 1.35 -10.77 -5.65
N GLU A 23 0.69 -11.45 -6.58
CA GLU A 23 1.26 -11.76 -7.90
C GLU A 23 1.61 -10.48 -8.69
N PHE A 24 0.76 -9.44 -8.61
CA PHE A 24 1.08 -8.13 -9.19
C PHE A 24 2.29 -7.48 -8.48
N THR A 25 2.30 -7.52 -7.15
CA THR A 25 3.42 -7.00 -6.35
C THR A 25 4.74 -7.71 -6.67
N ASP A 26 4.74 -9.03 -6.87
CA ASP A 26 5.96 -9.78 -7.21
C ASP A 26 6.59 -9.32 -8.53
N VAL A 27 5.76 -8.98 -9.52
CA VAL A 27 6.20 -8.42 -10.80
C VAL A 27 6.81 -7.03 -10.61
N GLU A 28 6.16 -6.16 -9.84
CA GLU A 28 6.64 -4.79 -9.60
C GLU A 28 7.91 -4.77 -8.74
N ASN A 29 7.99 -5.61 -7.71
CA ASN A 29 9.20 -5.79 -6.90
C ASN A 29 10.40 -6.21 -7.76
N SER A 30 10.17 -7.11 -8.71
CA SER A 30 11.22 -7.56 -9.64
C SER A 30 11.72 -6.43 -10.57
N ALA A 31 10.84 -5.48 -10.91
CA ALA A 31 11.17 -4.32 -11.74
C ALA A 31 11.81 -3.18 -10.94
N ILE A 32 11.35 -2.94 -9.71
CA ILE A 32 11.74 -1.79 -8.89
C ILE A 32 13.09 -1.99 -8.18
N VAL A 33 13.54 -3.23 -7.93
CA VAL A 33 14.80 -3.49 -7.19
C VAL A 33 15.99 -2.72 -7.78
N TYR A 34 16.03 -2.48 -9.09
CA TYR A 34 17.07 -1.66 -9.72
C TYR A 34 16.85 -0.14 -9.58
N VAL A 35 15.60 0.30 -9.48
CA VAL A 35 15.22 1.71 -9.23
C VAL A 35 15.47 2.07 -7.77
N LEU A 36 15.04 1.23 -6.82
CA LEU A 36 15.31 1.42 -5.39
C LEU A 36 16.82 1.41 -5.12
N ARG A 37 17.60 0.48 -5.68
CA ARG A 37 19.08 0.52 -5.55
C ARG A 37 19.73 1.79 -6.09
N GLY A 38 19.15 2.42 -7.12
CA GLY A 38 19.59 3.71 -7.65
C GLY A 38 19.18 4.89 -6.75
N TRP A 39 17.96 4.86 -6.22
CA TRP A 39 17.42 5.89 -5.33
C TRP A 39 18.08 5.85 -3.94
N PHE A 40 18.27 4.66 -3.39
CA PHE A 40 19.05 4.37 -2.19
C PHE A 40 20.56 4.32 -2.45
N GLY A 41 21.04 4.63 -3.66
CA GLY A 41 22.49 4.68 -3.92
C GLY A 41 23.24 5.64 -2.99
N ASN A 42 22.58 6.74 -2.60
CA ASN A 42 23.08 7.68 -1.58
C ASN A 42 22.88 7.18 -0.13
N LEU A 43 21.98 6.21 0.08
CA LEU A 43 21.61 5.64 1.37
C LEU A 43 22.31 4.31 1.66
N ALA A 44 23.00 3.71 0.68
CA ALA A 44 23.79 2.49 0.83
C ALA A 44 24.88 2.57 1.91
N GLY A 45 25.23 3.77 2.36
CA GLY A 45 26.13 4.00 3.51
C GLY A 45 25.46 3.89 4.88
N ILE A 46 24.13 3.79 4.96
CA ILE A 46 23.35 3.69 6.20
C ILE A 46 22.92 2.23 6.40
N PRO A 47 23.45 1.53 7.42
CA PRO A 47 23.13 0.12 7.66
C PRO A 47 21.62 -0.15 7.79
N GLY A 48 21.12 -1.16 7.08
CA GLY A 48 19.72 -1.61 7.14
C GLY A 48 18.72 -0.75 6.36
N SER A 49 19.14 0.39 5.79
CA SER A 49 18.23 1.29 5.07
C SER A 49 17.71 0.72 3.75
N LEU A 50 18.52 -0.10 3.07
CA LEU A 50 18.14 -0.77 1.83
C LEU A 50 17.06 -1.81 2.08
N GLU A 51 17.28 -2.71 3.04
CA GLU A 51 16.32 -3.76 3.38
C GLU A 51 15.00 -3.16 3.91
N ALA A 52 15.08 -2.13 4.76
CA ALA A 52 13.88 -1.44 5.24
C ALA A 52 13.14 -0.70 4.12
N GLY A 53 13.87 -0.16 3.14
CA GLY A 53 13.31 0.48 1.96
C GLY A 53 12.57 -0.49 1.04
N ASP A 54 13.19 -1.63 0.77
CA ASP A 54 12.59 -2.72 -0.01
C ASP A 54 11.32 -3.27 0.67
N ASP A 55 11.36 -3.45 2.00
CA ASP A 55 10.18 -3.86 2.79
C ASP A 55 9.07 -2.81 2.75
N ALA A 56 9.40 -1.53 2.98
CA ALA A 56 8.42 -0.44 2.95
C ALA A 56 7.73 -0.34 1.59
N TRP A 57 8.50 -0.47 0.50
CA TRP A 57 7.96 -0.54 -0.86
C TRP A 57 7.02 -1.74 -1.02
N ALA A 58 7.52 -2.96 -0.80
CA ALA A 58 6.80 -4.19 -1.11
C ALA A 58 5.44 -4.26 -0.39
N PHE A 59 5.40 -3.92 0.90
CA PHE A 59 4.16 -3.98 1.67
C PHE A 59 3.21 -2.82 1.36
N THR A 60 3.71 -1.64 1.01
CA THR A 60 2.86 -0.52 0.56
C THR A 60 2.19 -0.85 -0.76
N THR A 61 2.96 -1.33 -1.74
CA THR A 61 2.46 -1.75 -3.06
C THR A 61 1.41 -2.87 -2.95
N LEU A 62 1.66 -3.89 -2.12
CA LEU A 62 0.66 -4.95 -1.87
C LEU A 62 -0.64 -4.39 -1.29
N ALA A 63 -0.54 -3.48 -0.32
CA ALA A 63 -1.71 -2.86 0.27
C ALA A 63 -2.48 -2.02 -0.76
N GLU A 64 -1.78 -1.26 -1.62
CA GLU A 64 -2.38 -0.45 -2.68
C GLU A 64 -3.13 -1.28 -3.71
N HIS A 65 -2.53 -2.37 -4.22
CA HIS A 65 -3.21 -3.26 -5.18
C HIS A 65 -4.49 -3.84 -4.59
N PHE A 66 -4.42 -4.31 -3.34
CA PHE A 66 -5.60 -4.87 -2.67
C PHE A 66 -6.67 -3.80 -2.41
N VAL A 67 -6.29 -2.59 -1.98
CA VAL A 67 -7.23 -1.48 -1.76
C VAL A 67 -7.85 -1.02 -3.07
N SER A 68 -7.09 -0.94 -4.15
CA SER A 68 -7.56 -0.59 -5.49
C SER A 68 -8.64 -1.56 -5.96
N LEU A 69 -8.42 -2.87 -5.77
CA LEU A 69 -9.41 -3.91 -6.05
C LEU A 69 -10.72 -3.67 -5.27
N LEU A 70 -10.67 -3.34 -3.98
CA LEU A 70 -11.87 -3.04 -3.16
C LEU A 70 -12.55 -1.70 -3.51
N ASN A 71 -11.81 -0.76 -4.10
CA ASN A 71 -12.36 0.50 -4.56
C ASN A 71 -13.01 0.37 -5.94
N SER A 72 -12.48 -0.49 -6.80
CA SER A 72 -13.02 -0.78 -8.13
C SER A 72 -14.35 -1.54 -8.07
N ASP A 73 -14.54 -2.37 -7.05
CA ASP A 73 -15.78 -3.12 -6.84
C ASP A 73 -16.26 -3.03 -5.38
N PRO A 74 -17.24 -2.16 -5.08
CA PRO A 74 -17.81 -2.03 -3.75
C PRO A 74 -18.42 -3.34 -3.19
N ALA A 75 -18.86 -4.27 -4.05
CA ALA A 75 -19.41 -5.56 -3.61
C ALA A 75 -18.33 -6.44 -2.96
N LYS A 76 -17.05 -6.23 -3.30
CA LYS A 76 -15.92 -6.90 -2.66
C LYS A 76 -15.60 -6.38 -1.26
N ARG A 77 -16.31 -5.39 -0.71
CA ARG A 77 -16.06 -4.89 0.66
C ARG A 77 -16.69 -5.79 1.74
N THR A 78 -16.45 -7.10 1.64
CA THR A 78 -16.90 -8.09 2.62
C THR A 78 -16.09 -8.00 3.91
N SER A 79 -16.61 -8.55 5.01
CA SER A 79 -15.94 -8.49 6.32
C SER A 79 -14.51 -9.02 6.28
N ASP A 80 -14.26 -10.14 5.61
CA ASP A 80 -12.92 -10.74 5.57
C ASP A 80 -11.95 -9.95 4.71
N ARG A 81 -12.39 -9.40 3.57
CA ARG A 81 -11.55 -8.49 2.77
C ARG A 81 -11.23 -7.20 3.52
N LEU A 82 -12.15 -6.67 4.33
CA LEU A 82 -11.86 -5.53 5.19
C LEU A 82 -10.82 -5.87 6.27
N LYS A 83 -10.90 -7.06 6.90
CA LYS A 83 -9.86 -7.53 7.84
C LYS A 83 -8.50 -7.70 7.16
N ILE A 84 -8.46 -8.23 5.93
CA ILE A 84 -7.22 -8.34 5.15
C ILE A 84 -6.66 -6.94 4.86
N LYS A 85 -7.49 -6.01 4.37
CA LYS A 85 -7.11 -4.61 4.13
C LYS A 85 -6.49 -3.99 5.38
N GLU A 86 -7.12 -4.14 6.55
CA GLU A 86 -6.59 -3.60 7.81
C GLU A 86 -5.21 -4.17 8.15
N LYS A 87 -5.01 -5.49 7.98
CA LYS A 87 -3.72 -6.14 8.21
C LYS A 87 -2.64 -5.66 7.23
N LEU A 88 -2.98 -5.51 5.95
CA LEU A 88 -2.05 -5.02 4.93
C LEU A 88 -1.63 -3.58 5.22
N LEU A 89 -2.59 -2.69 5.51
CA LEU A 89 -2.29 -1.30 5.86
C LEU A 89 -1.46 -1.19 7.14
N ALA A 90 -1.75 -1.99 8.17
CA ALA A 90 -0.96 -2.03 9.39
C ALA A 90 0.48 -2.50 9.13
N LYS A 91 0.67 -3.49 8.25
CA LYS A 91 2.01 -3.99 7.88
C LYS A 91 2.78 -2.97 7.05
N ALA A 92 2.14 -2.35 6.06
CA ALA A 92 2.73 -1.27 5.26
C ALA A 92 3.20 -0.13 6.15
N LYS A 93 2.34 0.33 7.07
CA LYS A 93 2.70 1.37 8.05
C LYS A 93 3.87 0.95 8.94
N ALA A 94 3.85 -0.27 9.48
CA ALA A 94 4.94 -0.74 10.35
C ALA A 94 6.28 -0.82 9.59
N SER A 95 6.27 -1.17 8.31
CA SER A 95 7.48 -1.17 7.47
C SER A 95 7.96 0.25 7.16
N GLN A 96 7.06 1.19 6.89
CA GLN A 96 7.42 2.61 6.75
C GLN A 96 8.00 3.18 8.04
N ASP A 97 7.37 2.92 9.20
CA ASP A 97 7.85 3.39 10.50
C ASP A 97 9.25 2.81 10.82
N ALA A 98 9.56 1.60 10.35
CA ALA A 98 10.89 0.99 10.48
C ALA A 98 11.93 1.67 9.59
N LEU A 99 11.57 2.04 8.36
CA LEU A 99 12.43 2.83 7.46
C LEU A 99 12.70 4.22 8.04
N ASP A 100 11.65 4.89 8.51
CA ASP A 100 11.71 6.20 9.16
C ASP A 100 12.60 6.18 10.41
N ALA A 101 12.60 5.09 11.19
CA ALA A 101 13.49 4.96 12.34
C ALA A 101 14.99 4.92 11.95
N ILE A 102 15.32 4.52 10.71
CA ILE A 102 16.68 4.43 10.19
C ILE A 102 17.09 5.73 9.49
N LEU A 103 16.20 6.30 8.67
CA LEU A 103 16.48 7.45 7.83
C LEU A 103 16.11 8.79 8.48
N GLY A 104 15.37 8.76 9.58
CA GLY A 104 14.65 9.90 10.15
C GLY A 104 13.20 9.89 9.68
N ALA A 105 12.28 10.22 10.59
CA ALA A 105 10.87 10.34 10.28
C ALA A 105 10.60 11.46 9.27
N GLN A 106 9.38 11.48 8.72
CA GLN A 106 8.87 12.58 7.89
C GLN A 106 9.36 13.94 8.38
N ASN A 107 9.95 14.69 7.47
CA ASN A 107 10.47 16.01 7.73
C ASN A 107 9.57 17.08 7.08
N GLN A 108 9.94 18.35 7.23
CA GLN A 108 9.15 19.47 6.72
C GLN A 108 8.89 19.40 5.20
N GLU A 109 9.78 18.75 4.43
CA GLU A 109 9.61 18.57 3.00
C GLU A 109 8.52 17.54 2.67
N ASP A 110 8.41 16.46 3.45
CA ASP A 110 7.33 15.47 3.30
C ASP A 110 5.96 16.11 3.60
N GLU A 111 5.88 16.90 4.68
CA GLU A 111 4.67 17.66 5.03
C GLU A 111 4.29 18.65 3.93
N ARG A 112 5.28 19.38 3.38
CA ARG A 112 5.08 20.34 2.29
C ARG A 112 4.57 19.65 1.02
N MET A 113 5.18 18.53 0.62
CA MET A 113 4.77 17.75 -0.55
C MET A 113 3.34 17.23 -0.42
N ASN A 114 3.01 16.61 0.71
CA ASN A 114 1.66 16.08 0.96
C ASN A 114 0.61 17.20 0.94
N LYS A 115 0.92 18.33 1.58
CA LYS A 115 0.04 19.51 1.55
C LYS A 115 -0.21 20.00 0.12
N GLU A 116 0.84 20.09 -0.70
CA GLU A 116 0.73 20.55 -2.08
C GLU A 116 -0.16 19.62 -2.92
N THR A 117 0.02 18.30 -2.77
CA THR A 117 -0.82 17.32 -3.48
C THR A 117 -2.27 17.34 -3.00
N ASP A 118 -2.51 17.46 -1.69
CA ASP A 118 -3.86 17.54 -1.12
C ASP A 118 -4.59 18.81 -1.57
N ASP A 119 -3.90 19.96 -1.54
CA ASP A 119 -4.46 21.23 -1.99
C ASP A 119 -4.86 21.14 -3.48
N PHE A 120 -4.07 20.47 -4.32
CA PHE A 120 -4.40 20.24 -5.73
C PHE A 120 -5.61 19.30 -5.93
N VAL A 121 -5.66 18.16 -5.23
CA VAL A 121 -6.81 17.24 -5.29
C VAL A 121 -8.11 17.95 -4.89
N ASN A 122 -8.08 18.73 -3.81
CA ASN A 122 -9.22 19.50 -3.34
C ASN A 122 -9.68 20.56 -4.37
N GLN A 123 -8.74 21.22 -5.03
CA GLN A 123 -9.06 22.17 -6.10
C GLN A 123 -9.79 21.48 -7.25
N LEU A 124 -9.28 20.32 -7.72
CA LEU A 124 -9.93 19.54 -8.77
C LEU A 124 -11.34 19.08 -8.38
N GLU A 125 -11.54 18.63 -7.13
CA GLU A 125 -12.87 18.28 -6.64
C GLU A 125 -13.85 19.44 -6.72
N ILE A 126 -13.42 20.64 -6.30
CA ILE A 126 -14.26 21.85 -6.34
C ILE A 126 -14.61 22.21 -7.79
N GLU A 127 -13.65 22.15 -8.71
CA GLU A 127 -13.87 22.44 -10.12
C GLU A 127 -14.89 21.48 -10.76
N LEU A 128 -14.78 20.19 -10.48
CA LEU A 128 -15.66 19.17 -11.03
C LEU A 128 -17.09 19.26 -10.48
N ARG A 129 -17.27 19.64 -9.20
CA ARG A 129 -18.60 19.80 -8.58
C ARG A 129 -19.36 21.05 -9.05
N ARG A 130 -18.68 22.00 -9.69
CA ARG A 130 -19.26 23.25 -10.21
C ARG A 130 -19.72 23.16 -11.67
N ARG A 131 -19.50 22.02 -12.33
CA ARG A 131 -20.01 21.72 -13.67
C ARG A 131 -21.41 21.10 -13.58
#